data_AF-A0A8T0F3S5-F1
#
_entry.id   AF-A0A8T0F3S5-F1
#
_cell.length_a   1.000
_cell.length_b   1.000
_cell.length_c   1.000
_cell.angle_alpha   90.00
_cell.angle_beta   90.00
_cell.angle_gamma   90.00
#
_symmetry.space_group_name_H-M   'P 1'
#
loop_
_entity.id
_entity.type
_entity.pdbx_description
1 polymer ?
#
loop_
_entity_poly.entity_id
_entity_poly.type
_entity_poly.pdbx_seq_one_letter_code
_entity_poly.pdbx_strand_id
1 'polypeptide(L)'
;MSNSVIKNEGSRRPLKEKIVQIYEAFFRGEDPSLDNINFWDEYFLLRPNLYFLESQFEAMTYEEISSLKETINNLFYQCVRILKDGNQIRCMNAIQTLCALVHGVYGKAPGDYGFDVINLLIGFSSAEHLMQTLIERLSHILCNEYPSNLKSLVLKFLLILVTIESMFVSEEREADKLNIRANNAVLLALYEVVHLNRNFLITLTHCQVDASGHLFPISSEPILYENSFLSPSKVENELPPSNLLVTFLEFSSIIMLNTKDESNVNTCKLCFIILTCITEDQYANSIIHDVNLVYKVQLHRMPMRHRKVCHDRNGSFQPLACPMLDLMVEFILSHMTKIWSCVFIEIYGSEKGRVRLQYQWKELWTALITLIKFLMTQEALLAKNCNIFNLSIQVMNTLNLFITFGDTFLPSPSCYDELYYEIVRMNHVFDNLYSLTLRYTTCDGEWKEYAAKLMNSLVNVRAIINHFTPKIESVLADNGLSALTEDQVLDVVRNNYDTLTLKLYDNLDQYEKYTEKPIESAFFTPLVRSIITEYRTSLNFKSLEMQRIMKEFSIIS
;
A
#
# COMPACT_ATOMS: atom_id res chain seq x y z
N MET A 1 7.42 -25.53 79.63
CA MET A 1 7.50 -26.54 78.55
C MET A 1 7.46 -25.78 77.24
N SER A 2 8.61 -25.74 76.56
CA SER A 2 8.81 -25.04 75.30
C SER A 2 8.94 -26.11 74.22
N ASN A 3 8.05 -26.14 73.22
CA ASN A 3 8.24 -26.97 72.04
C ASN A 3 8.22 -26.07 70.81
N SER A 4 9.43 -25.77 70.32
CA SER A 4 9.72 -25.19 69.02
C SER A 4 9.57 -26.28 67.94
N VAL A 5 8.58 -26.15 67.07
CA VAL A 5 8.46 -26.95 65.85
C VAL A 5 9.16 -26.21 64.72
N ILE A 6 10.23 -26.82 64.21
CA ILE A 6 11.01 -26.40 63.05
C ILE A 6 10.10 -26.45 61.80
N LYS A 7 9.88 -25.30 61.14
CA LYS A 7 9.28 -25.25 59.80
C LYS A 7 10.40 -25.28 58.76
N ASN A 8 10.31 -26.26 57.87
CA ASN A 8 11.19 -26.48 56.75
C ASN A 8 10.76 -25.56 55.58
N GLU A 9 11.52 -24.51 55.27
CA GLU A 9 11.28 -23.64 54.12
C GLU A 9 11.88 -24.26 52.84
N GLY A 10 11.05 -24.96 52.07
CA GLY A 10 11.33 -25.30 50.68
C GLY A 10 10.63 -24.32 49.74
N SER A 11 11.30 -23.23 49.36
CA SER A 11 10.84 -22.32 48.29
C SER A 11 10.94 -23.02 46.92
N ARG A 12 9.83 -23.58 46.43
CA ARG A 12 9.71 -23.99 45.03
C ARG A 12 9.53 -22.74 44.17
N ARG A 13 10.62 -22.28 43.53
CA ARG A 13 10.56 -21.23 42.49
C ARG A 13 9.65 -21.71 41.34
N PRO A 14 8.80 -20.85 40.77
CA PRO A 14 7.97 -21.23 39.63
C PRO A 14 8.85 -21.60 38.43
N LEU A 15 8.45 -22.65 37.70
CA LEU A 15 9.12 -23.10 36.47
C LEU A 15 9.02 -21.99 35.40
N LYS A 16 10.12 -21.29 35.14
CA LYS A 16 10.23 -20.28 34.07
C LYS A 16 10.84 -20.91 32.81
N GLU A 17 10.34 -20.52 31.64
CA GLU A 17 10.92 -20.92 30.35
C GLU A 17 12.41 -20.54 30.25
N LYS A 18 13.25 -21.42 29.68
CA LYS A 18 14.70 -21.18 29.56
C LYS A 18 15.01 -19.90 28.76
N ILE A 19 14.24 -19.62 27.71
CA ILE A 19 14.42 -18.43 26.87
C ILE A 19 14.13 -17.13 27.63
N VAL A 20 13.12 -17.13 28.50
CA VAL A 20 12.76 -15.98 29.35
C VAL A 20 13.87 -15.69 30.36
N GLN A 21 14.46 -16.73 30.96
CA GLN A 21 15.60 -16.56 31.88
C GLN A 21 16.83 -15.96 31.17
N ILE A 22 17.06 -16.33 29.91
CA ILE A 22 18.15 -15.77 29.09
C ILE A 22 17.88 -14.28 28.77
N TYR A 23 16.65 -13.93 28.41
CA TYR A 23 16.27 -12.51 28.21
C TYR A 23 16.45 -11.70 29.49
N GLU A 24 15.97 -12.19 30.64
CA GLU A 24 16.18 -11.50 31.93
C GLU A 24 17.67 -11.27 32.24
N ALA A 25 18.56 -12.20 31.88
CA ALA A 25 20.00 -12.03 32.04
C ALA A 25 20.55 -10.93 31.11
N PHE A 26 20.18 -10.96 29.81
CA PHE A 26 20.60 -9.93 28.85
C PHE A 26 20.15 -8.52 29.28
N PHE A 27 18.90 -8.36 29.73
CA PHE A 27 18.38 -7.05 30.18
C PHE A 27 18.90 -6.62 31.56
N ARG A 28 19.55 -7.52 32.33
CA ARG A 28 20.35 -7.17 33.52
C ARG A 28 21.79 -6.76 33.18
N GLY A 29 22.18 -6.82 31.91
CA GLY A 29 23.57 -6.58 31.46
C GLY A 29 24.51 -7.77 31.71
N GLU A 30 23.97 -8.95 32.04
CA GLU A 30 24.75 -10.17 32.20
C GLU A 30 25.00 -10.80 30.81
N ASP A 31 26.19 -11.37 30.59
CA ASP A 31 26.49 -12.16 29.39
C ASP A 31 26.45 -13.67 29.69
N PRO A 32 25.31 -14.34 29.46
CA PRO A 32 25.16 -15.78 29.69
C PRO A 32 25.96 -16.65 28.71
N SER A 33 26.66 -16.06 27.72
CA SER A 33 27.47 -16.81 26.75
C SER A 33 28.90 -17.12 27.24
N LEU A 34 29.37 -16.47 28.31
CA LEU A 34 30.76 -16.57 28.79
C LEU A 34 31.19 -18.00 29.19
N ASP A 35 30.26 -18.79 29.72
CA ASP A 35 30.55 -20.15 30.24
C ASP A 35 30.21 -21.28 29.24
N ASN A 36 29.66 -20.96 28.06
CA ASN A 36 29.24 -21.98 27.08
C ASN A 36 29.59 -21.58 25.65
N ILE A 37 30.55 -22.28 25.06
CA ILE A 37 31.03 -22.09 23.68
C ILE A 37 29.91 -22.28 22.65
N ASN A 38 28.97 -23.19 22.91
CA ASN A 38 27.84 -23.48 22.03
C ASN A 38 26.56 -22.72 22.40
N PHE A 39 26.67 -21.71 23.28
CA PHE A 39 25.53 -20.97 23.80
C PHE A 39 24.61 -20.45 22.69
N TRP A 40 25.19 -19.77 21.69
CA TRP A 40 24.42 -19.14 20.61
C TRP A 40 23.70 -20.17 19.73
N ASP A 41 24.35 -21.31 19.49
CA ASP A 41 23.79 -22.41 18.72
C ASP A 41 22.61 -23.08 19.44
N GLU A 42 22.67 -23.18 20.77
CA GLU A 42 21.56 -23.63 21.61
C GLU A 42 20.46 -22.56 21.74
N TYR A 43 20.85 -21.30 21.86
CA TYR A 43 19.94 -20.16 22.00
C TYR A 43 18.99 -20.08 20.80
N PHE A 44 19.51 -20.14 19.57
CA PHE A 44 18.66 -20.06 18.38
C PHE A 44 17.85 -21.34 18.10
N LEU A 45 18.04 -22.42 18.85
CA LEU A 45 17.12 -23.56 18.83
C LEU A 45 15.87 -23.33 19.70
N LEU A 46 15.94 -22.41 20.66
CA LEU A 46 14.81 -22.05 21.50
C LEU A 46 13.86 -21.12 20.74
N ARG A 47 12.55 -21.39 20.83
CA ARG A 47 11.53 -20.50 20.27
C ARG A 47 11.56 -19.16 21.02
N PRO A 48 11.69 -18.01 20.33
CA PRO A 48 11.71 -16.71 20.97
C PRO A 48 10.33 -16.39 21.55
N ASN A 49 10.32 -15.85 22.77
CA ASN A 49 9.13 -15.34 23.43
C ASN A 49 9.03 -13.83 23.12
N LEU A 50 8.42 -13.51 21.98
CA LEU A 50 8.34 -12.14 21.45
C LEU A 50 7.60 -11.19 22.39
N TYR A 51 6.49 -11.64 22.96
CA TYR A 51 5.71 -10.85 23.92
C TYR A 51 6.56 -10.42 25.13
N PHE A 52 7.33 -11.36 25.71
CA PHE A 52 8.23 -11.02 26.80
C PHE A 52 9.31 -10.05 26.36
N LEU A 53 9.96 -10.32 25.22
CA LEU A 53 11.06 -9.48 24.70
C LEU A 53 10.59 -8.04 24.43
N GLU A 54 9.43 -7.86 23.79
CA GLU A 54 8.82 -6.56 23.54
C GLU A 54 8.40 -5.86 24.84
N SER A 55 7.81 -6.59 25.79
CA SER A 55 7.44 -6.02 27.10
C SER A 55 8.64 -5.50 27.91
N GLN A 56 9.82 -6.11 27.76
CA GLN A 56 11.05 -5.60 28.39
C GLN A 56 11.46 -4.26 27.78
N PHE A 57 11.42 -4.15 26.45
CA PHE A 57 11.69 -2.86 25.79
C PHE A 57 10.66 -1.81 26.19
N GLU A 58 9.37 -2.12 26.24
CA GLU A 58 8.31 -1.19 26.67
C GLU A 58 8.47 -0.69 28.10
N ALA A 59 8.94 -1.55 29.01
CA ALA A 59 9.12 -1.21 30.42
C ALA A 59 10.35 -0.32 30.69
N MET A 60 11.34 -0.33 29.79
CA MET A 60 12.59 0.42 29.97
C MET A 60 12.52 1.86 29.43
N THR A 61 13.39 2.70 29.97
CA THR A 61 13.68 4.05 29.48
C THR A 61 14.79 4.03 28.43
N TYR A 62 14.95 5.13 27.68
CA TYR A 62 16.02 5.28 26.70
C TYR A 62 17.43 5.18 27.31
N GLU A 63 17.64 5.72 28.51
CA GLU A 63 18.93 5.68 29.21
C GLU A 63 19.31 4.25 29.61
N GLU A 64 18.34 3.47 30.08
CA GLU A 64 18.53 2.05 30.41
C GLU A 64 18.87 1.23 29.15
N ILE A 65 18.16 1.44 28.05
CA ILE A 65 18.46 0.80 26.75
C ILE A 65 19.85 1.20 26.25
N SER A 66 20.24 2.47 26.43
CA SER A 66 21.56 2.97 26.05
C SER A 66 22.68 2.31 26.87
N SER A 67 22.42 1.97 28.14
CA SER A 67 23.38 1.23 28.97
C SER A 67 23.57 -0.23 28.52
N LEU A 68 22.57 -0.82 27.86
CA LEU A 68 22.58 -2.18 27.34
C LEU A 68 23.08 -2.28 25.89
N LYS A 69 23.65 -1.20 25.34
CA LYS A 69 24.10 -1.09 23.95
C LYS A 69 24.95 -2.28 23.51
N GLU A 70 25.98 -2.64 24.29
CA GLU A 70 26.90 -3.72 23.91
C GLU A 70 26.18 -5.07 23.82
N THR A 71 25.25 -5.34 24.74
CA THR A 71 24.43 -6.55 24.76
C THR A 71 23.50 -6.61 23.54
N ILE A 72 22.84 -5.49 23.20
CA ILE A 72 21.96 -5.39 22.01
C ILE A 72 22.76 -5.55 20.72
N ASN A 73 23.92 -4.89 20.61
CA ASN A 73 24.85 -5.01 19.48
C ASN A 73 25.29 -6.47 19.28
N ASN A 74 25.68 -7.14 20.36
CA ASN A 74 26.08 -8.55 20.31
C ASN A 74 24.90 -9.43 19.87
N LEU A 75 23.71 -9.28 20.49
CA LEU A 75 22.54 -10.08 20.13
C LEU A 75 22.15 -9.91 18.65
N PHE A 76 22.20 -8.67 18.13
CA PHE A 76 21.95 -8.39 16.71
C PHE A 76 23.01 -9.07 15.83
N TYR A 77 24.29 -8.94 16.16
CA TYR A 77 25.39 -9.59 15.45
C TYR A 77 25.22 -11.11 15.36
N GLN A 78 24.84 -11.74 16.48
CA GLN A 78 24.65 -13.18 16.54
C GLN A 78 23.46 -13.65 15.71
N CYS A 79 22.38 -12.87 15.68
CA CYS A 79 21.26 -13.14 14.78
C CYS A 79 21.71 -13.13 13.31
N VAL A 80 22.48 -12.12 12.89
CA VAL A 80 23.00 -12.02 11.51
C VAL A 80 23.95 -13.18 11.19
N ARG A 81 24.81 -13.57 12.14
CA ARG A 81 25.76 -14.69 11.98
C ARG A 81 25.04 -16.00 11.69
N ILE A 82 23.95 -16.27 12.41
CA ILE A 82 23.21 -17.54 12.34
C ILE A 82 22.40 -17.69 11.05
N LEU A 83 22.11 -16.60 10.34
CA LEU A 83 21.55 -16.67 8.98
C LEU A 83 22.49 -17.39 7.98
N LYS A 84 23.76 -17.62 8.35
CA LYS A 84 24.73 -18.39 7.54
C LYS A 84 24.66 -19.91 7.77
N ASP A 85 24.09 -20.37 8.88
CA ASP A 85 24.12 -21.78 9.30
C ASP A 85 23.26 -22.71 8.41
N GLY A 86 22.33 -22.16 7.64
CA GLY A 86 21.41 -22.94 6.80
C GLY A 86 20.32 -23.71 7.57
N ASN A 87 20.41 -23.78 8.91
CA ASN A 87 19.39 -24.39 9.75
C ASN A 87 18.13 -23.50 9.81
N GLN A 88 17.02 -24.01 9.28
CA GLN A 88 15.78 -23.26 9.11
C GLN A 88 15.19 -22.76 10.43
N ILE A 89 15.21 -23.59 11.49
CA ILE A 89 14.65 -23.23 12.80
C ILE A 89 15.46 -22.08 13.40
N ARG A 90 16.79 -22.19 13.35
CA ARG A 90 17.69 -21.14 13.85
C ARG A 90 17.53 -19.84 13.08
N CYS A 91 17.44 -19.91 11.74
CA CYS A 91 17.18 -18.74 10.91
C CYS A 91 15.84 -18.08 11.24
N MET A 92 14.77 -18.87 11.43
CA MET A 92 13.46 -18.34 11.81
C MET A 92 13.50 -17.63 13.17
N ASN A 93 14.07 -18.27 14.19
CA ASN A 93 14.18 -17.69 15.52
C ASN A 93 15.09 -16.44 15.53
N ALA A 94 16.15 -16.42 14.72
CA ALA A 94 17.03 -15.28 14.56
C ALA A 94 16.32 -14.07 13.93
N ILE A 95 15.55 -14.26 12.85
CA ILE A 95 14.82 -13.15 12.22
C ILE A 95 13.69 -12.65 13.13
N GLN A 96 13.00 -13.55 13.84
CA GLN A 96 12.01 -13.16 14.85
C GLN A 96 12.62 -12.29 15.96
N THR A 97 13.81 -12.67 16.44
CA THR A 97 14.57 -11.87 17.42
C THR A 97 14.99 -10.52 16.82
N LEU A 98 15.46 -10.49 15.57
CA LEU A 98 15.79 -9.25 14.87
C LEU A 98 14.58 -8.30 14.76
N CYS A 99 13.39 -8.81 14.42
CA CYS A 99 12.17 -8.01 14.38
C CYS A 99 11.91 -7.31 15.73
N ALA A 100 11.94 -8.08 16.83
CA ALA A 100 11.69 -7.56 18.17
C ALA A 100 12.77 -6.56 18.62
N LEU A 101 14.05 -6.78 18.27
CA LEU A 101 15.13 -5.84 18.60
C LEU A 101 14.97 -4.51 17.88
N VAL A 102 14.75 -4.56 16.56
CA VAL A 102 14.59 -3.34 15.76
C VAL A 102 13.35 -2.57 16.23
N HIS A 103 12.24 -3.27 16.48
CA HIS A 103 11.01 -2.68 16.99
C HIS A 103 11.20 -2.05 18.38
N GLY A 104 11.78 -2.79 19.33
CA GLY A 104 11.96 -2.36 20.72
C GLY A 104 12.93 -1.19 20.88
N VAL A 105 14.05 -1.19 20.15
CA VAL A 105 15.01 -0.08 20.18
C VAL A 105 14.41 1.17 19.54
N TYR A 106 13.71 1.02 18.42
CA TYR A 106 13.11 2.17 17.73
C TYR A 106 12.00 2.82 18.55
N GLY A 107 11.11 2.03 19.17
CA GLY A 107 10.02 2.56 19.99
C GLY A 107 10.46 3.39 21.20
N LYS A 108 11.75 3.36 21.55
CA LYS A 108 12.33 4.09 22.68
C LYS A 108 13.36 5.15 22.29
N ALA A 109 13.80 5.18 21.03
CA ALA A 109 14.75 6.17 20.57
C ALA A 109 14.07 7.55 20.45
N PRO A 110 14.72 8.65 20.89
CA PRO A 110 14.17 10.00 20.72
C PRO A 110 14.04 10.31 19.23
N GLY A 111 12.84 10.68 18.81
CA GLY A 111 12.35 10.69 17.41
C GLY A 111 13.01 11.67 16.42
N ASP A 112 14.26 12.09 16.62
CA ASP A 112 14.94 13.03 15.72
C ASP A 112 16.22 12.49 15.05
N TYR A 113 16.76 11.32 15.44
CA TYR A 113 18.01 10.82 14.86
C TYR A 113 18.03 9.29 14.64
N GLY A 114 17.83 8.83 13.40
CA GLY A 114 18.02 7.42 13.01
C GLY A 114 19.44 6.88 13.27
N PHE A 115 20.41 7.75 13.55
CA PHE A 115 21.78 7.39 13.94
C PHE A 115 21.86 6.71 15.31
N ASP A 116 21.00 7.09 16.27
CA ASP A 116 20.99 6.50 17.61
C ASP A 116 20.50 5.04 17.55
N VAL A 117 19.51 4.76 16.71
CA VAL A 117 18.99 3.42 16.47
C VAL A 117 20.07 2.52 15.86
N ILE A 118 20.81 3.01 14.86
CA ILE A 118 21.91 2.25 14.25
C ILE A 118 23.02 1.99 15.28
N ASN A 119 23.35 2.98 16.09
CA ASN A 119 24.37 2.86 17.13
C ASN A 119 23.96 1.84 18.21
N LEU A 120 22.69 1.84 18.62
CA LEU A 120 22.13 0.94 19.63
C LEU A 120 21.95 -0.49 19.12
N LEU A 121 21.63 -0.68 17.84
CA LEU A 121 21.43 -2.02 17.27
C LEU A 121 22.73 -2.67 16.80
N ILE A 122 23.64 -1.91 16.19
CA ILE A 122 24.78 -2.47 15.46
C ILE A 122 26.12 -1.85 15.87
N GLY A 123 26.09 -0.58 16.27
CA GLY A 123 27.29 0.20 16.53
C GLY A 123 27.93 0.73 15.25
N PHE A 124 28.46 1.95 15.28
CA PHE A 124 28.94 2.64 14.08
C PHE A 124 30.12 1.95 13.38
N SER A 125 31.01 1.32 14.13
CA SER A 125 32.23 0.69 13.60
C SER A 125 31.94 -0.51 12.69
N SER A 126 30.84 -1.22 12.94
CA SER A 126 30.49 -2.48 12.27
C SER A 126 29.21 -2.38 11.41
N ALA A 127 28.52 -1.23 11.44
CA ALA A 127 27.24 -1.02 10.78
C ALA A 127 27.23 -1.38 9.29
N GLU A 128 28.22 -0.90 8.54
CA GLU A 128 28.29 -1.11 7.09
C GLU A 128 28.46 -2.59 6.73
N HIS A 129 29.50 -3.24 7.29
CA HIS A 129 29.78 -4.64 7.01
C HIS A 129 28.64 -5.57 7.49
N LEU A 130 28.09 -5.31 8.69
CA LEU A 130 27.05 -6.16 9.25
C LEU A 130 25.71 -6.00 8.50
N MET A 131 25.35 -4.78 8.10
CA MET A 131 24.15 -4.54 7.30
C MET A 131 24.29 -5.12 5.90
N GLN A 132 25.45 -5.00 5.27
CA GLN A 132 25.72 -5.66 3.99
C GLN A 132 25.57 -7.19 4.13
N THR A 133 26.17 -7.77 5.16
CA THR A 133 26.04 -9.21 5.43
C THR A 133 24.58 -9.60 5.65
N LEU A 134 23.82 -8.81 6.40
CA LEU A 134 22.39 -9.04 6.65
C LEU A 134 21.61 -9.04 5.33
N ILE A 135 21.75 -8.00 4.51
CA ILE A 135 21.05 -7.88 3.22
C ILE A 135 21.42 -9.03 2.28
N GLU A 136 22.71 -9.37 2.17
CA GLU A 136 23.16 -10.50 1.36
C GLU A 136 22.52 -11.82 1.80
N ARG A 137 22.39 -12.04 3.12
CA ARG A 137 21.78 -13.27 3.66
C ARG A 137 20.27 -13.31 3.50
N LEU A 138 19.59 -12.19 3.74
CA LEU A 138 18.15 -12.09 3.50
C LEU A 138 17.85 -12.31 2.01
N SER A 139 18.62 -11.69 1.11
CA SER A 139 18.51 -11.91 -0.34
C SER A 139 18.75 -13.37 -0.72
N HIS A 140 19.78 -14.02 -0.17
CA HIS A 140 20.02 -15.44 -0.37
C HIS A 140 18.86 -16.32 0.09
N ILE A 141 18.23 -16.00 1.23
CA ILE A 141 17.06 -16.75 1.73
C ILE A 141 15.85 -16.57 0.82
N LEU A 142 15.64 -15.36 0.27
CA LEU A 142 14.52 -15.06 -0.63
C LEU A 142 14.68 -15.75 -2.00
N CYS A 143 15.89 -15.72 -2.57
CA CYS A 143 16.17 -16.21 -3.92
C CYS A 143 16.32 -17.72 -4.03
N ASN A 144 16.66 -18.43 -2.95
CA ASN A 144 16.91 -19.88 -2.98
C ASN A 144 15.75 -20.71 -2.40
N GLU A 145 15.85 -22.04 -2.47
CA GLU A 145 14.84 -22.98 -1.96
C GLU A 145 14.81 -23.04 -0.42
N TYR A 146 14.18 -22.05 0.20
CA TYR A 146 13.84 -22.03 1.63
C TYR A 146 12.32 -22.12 1.85
N PRO A 147 11.86 -22.61 3.02
CA PRO A 147 10.43 -22.69 3.34
C PRO A 147 9.74 -21.32 3.24
N SER A 148 8.49 -21.32 2.76
CA SER A 148 7.66 -20.12 2.63
C SER A 148 7.57 -19.32 3.93
N ASN A 149 7.47 -20.00 5.08
CA ASN A 149 7.40 -19.37 6.40
C ASN A 149 8.65 -18.55 6.72
N LEU A 150 9.84 -19.05 6.36
CA LEU A 150 11.11 -18.35 6.56
C LEU A 150 11.24 -17.16 5.60
N LYS A 151 10.82 -17.32 4.34
CA LYS A 151 10.79 -16.21 3.37
C LYS A 151 9.82 -15.11 3.79
N SER A 152 8.61 -15.48 4.22
CA SER A 152 7.61 -14.55 4.77
C SER A 152 8.16 -13.76 5.95
N LEU A 153 8.89 -14.43 6.84
CA LEU A 153 9.52 -13.79 7.99
C LEU A 153 10.66 -12.83 7.60
N VAL A 154 11.49 -13.19 6.59
CA VAL A 154 12.48 -12.27 6.01
C VAL A 154 11.80 -11.02 5.45
N LEU A 155 10.69 -11.20 4.72
CA LEU A 155 9.95 -10.07 4.16
C LEU A 155 9.29 -9.21 5.24
N LYS A 156 8.74 -9.81 6.29
CA LYS A 156 8.24 -9.09 7.46
C LYS A 156 9.34 -8.26 8.10
N PHE A 157 10.54 -8.82 8.25
CA PHE A 157 11.68 -8.09 8.79
C PHE A 157 12.14 -6.94 7.88
N LEU A 158 12.23 -7.18 6.56
CA LEU A 158 12.54 -6.13 5.58
C LEU A 158 11.48 -5.04 5.58
N LEU A 159 10.20 -5.39 5.71
CA LEU A 159 9.13 -4.42 5.82
C LEU A 159 9.26 -3.61 7.11
N ILE A 160 9.51 -4.25 8.25
CA ILE A 160 9.76 -3.57 9.53
C ILE A 160 10.90 -2.57 9.39
N LEU A 161 12.02 -2.94 8.78
CA LEU A 161 13.13 -2.01 8.50
C LEU A 161 12.72 -0.79 7.66
N VAL A 162 11.66 -0.89 6.87
CA VAL A 162 11.17 0.14 5.94
C VAL A 162 10.02 0.97 6.52
N THR A 163 9.11 0.34 7.26
CA THR A 163 7.87 0.94 7.76
C THR A 163 7.99 1.48 9.17
N ILE A 164 9.14 1.33 9.81
CA ILE A 164 9.34 1.77 11.18
C ILE A 164 9.18 3.29 11.35
N GLU A 165 9.44 4.11 10.33
CA GLU A 165 9.08 5.54 10.34
C GLU A 165 7.56 5.79 10.27
N SER A 166 6.75 4.83 9.80
CA SER A 166 5.31 5.02 9.55
C SER A 166 4.37 4.26 10.50
N MET A 167 4.84 3.27 11.27
CA MET A 167 3.97 2.42 12.10
C MET A 167 3.57 3.01 13.47
N PHE A 168 4.12 4.16 13.88
CA PHE A 168 3.80 4.82 15.16
C PHE A 168 3.31 6.27 15.00
N VAL A 169 2.42 6.51 14.03
CA VAL A 169 1.56 7.70 14.06
C VAL A 169 0.46 7.46 15.10
N SER A 170 0.81 7.63 16.38
CA SER A 170 -0.18 7.75 17.46
C SER A 170 -1.00 9.03 17.24
N GLU A 171 -2.29 8.94 17.57
CA GLU A 171 -3.41 9.86 17.33
C GLU A 171 -3.26 11.31 17.88
N GLU A 172 -2.18 12.03 17.58
CA GLU A 172 -2.04 13.44 17.97
C GLU A 172 -1.84 14.39 16.78
N ARG A 173 -2.98 14.99 16.41
CA ARG A 173 -3.25 16.31 15.81
C ARG A 173 -2.36 16.81 14.65
N GLU A 174 -2.94 16.64 13.47
CA GLU A 174 -3.09 17.60 12.35
C GLU A 174 -2.15 18.82 12.29
N ALA A 175 -1.21 18.77 11.34
CA ALA A 175 -1.02 19.74 10.24
C ALA A 175 0.46 19.93 9.86
N ASP A 176 1.39 19.77 10.82
CA ASP A 176 2.80 20.18 10.61
C ASP A 176 3.84 19.03 10.60
N LYS A 177 3.44 17.75 10.67
CA LYS A 177 4.38 16.60 10.81
C LYS A 177 4.45 15.60 9.63
N LEU A 178 3.81 15.85 8.49
CA LEU A 178 3.79 14.88 7.36
C LEU A 178 5.06 14.87 6.49
N ASN A 179 6.24 15.23 7.01
CA ASN A 179 7.51 15.12 6.27
C ASN A 179 8.08 13.69 6.36
N ILE A 180 7.31 12.72 5.87
CA ILE A 180 7.77 11.34 5.71
C ILE A 180 8.71 11.30 4.51
N ARG A 181 9.99 11.01 4.73
CA ARG A 181 10.99 10.87 3.67
C ARG A 181 11.18 9.39 3.37
N ALA A 182 10.25 8.83 2.60
CA ALA A 182 10.33 7.44 2.19
C ALA A 182 11.65 7.13 1.44
N ASN A 183 12.27 6.01 1.78
CA ASN A 183 13.52 5.59 1.15
C ASN A 183 13.26 5.04 -0.26
N ASN A 184 13.45 5.90 -1.26
CA ASN A 184 13.30 5.56 -2.68
C ASN A 184 14.21 4.39 -3.12
N ALA A 185 15.34 4.14 -2.44
CA ALA A 185 16.19 2.99 -2.75
C ALA A 185 15.50 1.66 -2.40
N VAL A 186 14.80 1.61 -1.27
CA VAL A 186 14.10 0.41 -0.85
C VAL A 186 12.81 0.21 -1.63
N LEU A 187 12.10 1.29 -1.92
CA LEU A 187 10.92 1.24 -2.78
C LEU A 187 11.30 0.79 -4.21
N LEU A 188 12.47 1.21 -4.70
CA LEU A 188 13.01 0.75 -5.97
C LEU A 188 13.38 -0.74 -5.92
N ALA A 189 13.96 -1.21 -4.81
CA ALA A 189 14.20 -2.64 -4.63
C ALA A 189 12.90 -3.45 -4.58
N LEU A 190 11.86 -2.93 -3.92
CA LEU A 190 10.53 -3.55 -3.92
C LEU A 190 9.95 -3.61 -5.34
N TYR A 191 10.08 -2.53 -6.13
CA TYR A 191 9.71 -2.51 -7.55
C TYR A 191 10.41 -3.61 -8.34
N GLU A 192 11.73 -3.74 -8.24
CA GLU A 192 12.50 -4.77 -8.95
C GLU A 192 12.03 -6.19 -8.56
N VAL A 193 11.79 -6.42 -7.26
CA VAL A 193 11.33 -7.72 -6.78
C VAL A 193 9.92 -8.03 -7.30
N VAL A 194 9.00 -7.07 -7.26
CA VAL A 194 7.63 -7.23 -7.79
C VAL A 194 7.64 -7.45 -9.30
N HIS A 195 8.42 -6.66 -10.03
CA HIS A 195 8.47 -6.69 -11.49
C HIS A 195 9.12 -7.98 -12.03
N LEU A 196 10.16 -8.49 -11.36
CA LEU A 196 10.92 -9.65 -11.82
C LEU A 196 10.49 -10.99 -11.21
N ASN A 197 9.73 -11.00 -10.10
CA ASN A 197 9.44 -12.22 -9.35
C ASN A 197 7.93 -12.44 -9.09
N ARG A 198 7.30 -13.28 -9.92
CA ARG A 198 5.90 -13.68 -9.74
C ARG A 198 5.61 -14.40 -8.42
N ASN A 199 6.59 -15.11 -7.83
CA ASN A 199 6.39 -15.77 -6.54
C ASN A 199 6.30 -14.78 -5.37
N PHE A 200 6.86 -13.58 -5.55
CA PHE A 200 6.77 -12.50 -4.56
C PHE A 200 5.34 -11.96 -4.47
N LEU A 201 4.64 -11.85 -5.60
CA LEU A 201 3.24 -11.41 -5.68
C LEU A 201 2.31 -12.31 -4.87
N ILE A 202 2.59 -13.61 -4.83
CA ILE A 202 1.88 -14.58 -3.98
C ILE A 202 2.08 -14.24 -2.50
N THR A 203 3.30 -13.86 -2.10
CA THR A 203 3.60 -13.56 -0.70
C THR A 203 3.02 -12.23 -0.26
N LEU A 204 2.92 -11.27 -1.18
CA LEU A 204 2.35 -9.95 -0.92
C LEU A 204 0.84 -10.01 -0.67
N THR A 205 0.16 -10.96 -1.29
CA THR A 205 -1.30 -11.14 -1.25
C THR A 205 -1.77 -12.21 -0.25
N HIS A 206 -0.91 -13.13 0.18
CA HIS A 206 -1.25 -14.16 1.17
C HIS A 206 -1.55 -13.56 2.55
N CYS A 207 -2.68 -13.94 3.17
CA CYS A 207 -3.01 -13.57 4.55
C CYS A 207 -1.89 -14.00 5.51
N GLN A 208 -1.48 -13.11 6.41
CA GLN A 208 -0.61 -13.49 7.51
C GLN A 208 -1.43 -14.32 8.51
N VAL A 209 -1.00 -15.55 8.78
CA VAL A 209 -1.56 -16.36 9.88
C VAL A 209 -0.89 -15.89 11.15
N ASP A 210 -1.67 -15.43 12.12
CA ASP A 210 -1.15 -15.07 13.43
C ASP A 210 -0.45 -16.27 14.10
N ALA A 211 0.49 -15.95 14.99
CA ALA A 211 1.42 -16.87 15.67
C ALA A 211 0.78 -18.00 16.52
N SER A 212 -0.54 -18.18 16.46
CA SER A 212 -1.33 -19.19 17.17
C SER A 212 -1.74 -20.39 16.31
N GLY A 213 -1.59 -20.34 14.97
CA GLY A 213 -1.88 -21.48 14.11
C GLY A 213 -3.36 -21.91 14.08
N HIS A 214 -4.29 -21.02 14.44
CA HIS A 214 -5.72 -21.29 14.21
C HIS A 214 -6.06 -21.08 12.74
N LEU A 215 -6.60 -22.12 12.09
CA LEU A 215 -7.34 -21.98 10.86
C LEU A 215 -8.52 -21.03 11.12
N PHE A 216 -8.58 -19.90 10.41
CA PHE A 216 -9.84 -19.19 10.25
C PHE A 216 -10.83 -20.18 9.64
N PRO A 217 -12.01 -20.43 10.24
CA PRO A 217 -13.02 -21.23 9.58
C PRO A 217 -13.42 -20.47 8.32
N ILE A 218 -13.09 -21.03 7.17
CA ILE A 218 -13.75 -20.69 5.91
C ILE A 218 -15.20 -21.09 6.11
N SER A 219 -16.05 -20.17 6.57
CA SER A 219 -17.49 -20.37 6.58
C SER A 219 -17.94 -20.42 5.13
N SER A 220 -18.11 -21.63 4.63
CA SER A 220 -18.63 -21.97 3.31
C SER A 220 -20.16 -21.97 3.35
N GLU A 221 -20.76 -20.88 3.82
CA GLU A 221 -22.22 -20.68 3.73
C GLU A 221 -22.56 -19.27 3.25
N PRO A 222 -23.49 -19.14 2.28
CA PRO A 222 -23.93 -17.85 1.79
C PRO A 222 -24.74 -17.14 2.86
N ILE A 223 -24.27 -15.96 3.31
CA ILE A 223 -25.02 -15.11 4.23
C ILE A 223 -26.22 -14.54 3.49
N LEU A 224 -27.39 -15.11 3.72
CA LEU A 224 -28.67 -14.49 3.38
C LEU A 224 -28.90 -13.33 4.35
N TYR A 225 -29.10 -12.14 3.79
CA TYR A 225 -29.46 -10.94 4.56
C TYR A 225 -30.88 -11.08 5.11
N GLU A 226 -31.02 -11.35 6.40
CA GLU A 226 -32.26 -11.06 7.13
C GLU A 226 -31.99 -10.07 8.27
N ASN A 227 -32.68 -8.94 8.17
CA ASN A 227 -32.69 -7.85 9.15
C ASN A 227 -33.15 -8.37 10.52
N SER A 228 -32.27 -8.32 11.52
CA SER A 228 -32.72 -8.22 12.91
C SER A 228 -31.73 -7.42 13.76
N PHE A 229 -32.22 -6.29 14.25
CA PHE A 229 -31.61 -5.48 15.29
C PHE A 229 -31.53 -6.29 16.59
N LEU A 230 -30.32 -6.62 17.04
CA LEU A 230 -30.03 -7.01 18.43
C LEU A 230 -28.75 -6.35 18.93
N SER A 231 -28.85 -5.89 20.18
CA SER A 231 -27.97 -5.04 20.98
C SER A 231 -26.48 -5.44 21.08
N PRO A 232 -25.58 -4.49 21.40
CA PRO A 232 -24.13 -4.74 21.43
C PRO A 232 -23.73 -5.44 22.73
N SER A 233 -23.49 -6.75 22.66
CA SER A 233 -22.77 -7.48 23.70
C SER A 233 -21.47 -8.05 23.12
N LYS A 234 -20.35 -7.47 23.57
CA LYS A 234 -18.99 -8.04 23.71
C LYS A 234 -18.60 -9.12 22.70
N VAL A 235 -17.86 -8.74 21.66
CA VAL A 235 -16.94 -9.64 20.95
C VAL A 235 -15.53 -9.09 21.15
N GLU A 236 -14.68 -9.93 21.72
CA GLU A 236 -13.29 -9.67 22.11
C GLU A 236 -12.38 -9.52 20.88
N ASN A 237 -11.33 -8.73 21.04
CA ASN A 237 -10.18 -8.46 20.16
C ASN A 237 -9.78 -9.60 19.20
N GLU A 238 -10.39 -9.68 18.02
CA GLU A 238 -9.81 -10.34 16.85
C GLU A 238 -9.12 -9.28 15.99
N LEU A 239 -7.79 -9.34 15.84
CA LEU A 239 -7.07 -8.49 14.89
C LEU A 239 -7.62 -8.77 13.47
N PRO A 240 -7.88 -7.73 12.66
CA PRO A 240 -8.40 -7.95 11.31
C PRO A 240 -7.36 -8.71 10.47
N PRO A 241 -7.79 -9.64 9.58
CA PRO A 241 -6.88 -10.25 8.62
C PRO A 241 -6.13 -9.17 7.86
N SER A 242 -4.81 -9.31 7.78
CA SER A 242 -3.91 -8.36 7.12
C SER A 242 -2.87 -9.11 6.27
N ASN A 243 -2.43 -8.46 5.21
CA ASN A 243 -1.36 -8.93 4.34
C ASN A 243 -0.45 -7.74 3.97
N LEU A 244 0.65 -8.01 3.28
CA LEU A 244 1.62 -6.95 2.94
C LEU A 244 1.01 -5.92 1.97
N LEU A 245 0.05 -6.33 1.13
CA LEU A 245 -0.68 -5.42 0.24
C LEU A 245 -1.52 -4.40 1.02
N VAL A 246 -2.18 -4.80 2.11
CA VAL A 246 -2.89 -3.87 3.00
C VAL A 246 -1.95 -2.77 3.50
N THR A 247 -0.81 -3.15 4.08
CA THR A 247 0.19 -2.18 4.56
C THR A 247 0.71 -1.30 3.44
N PHE A 248 0.90 -1.86 2.25
CA PHE A 248 1.38 -1.10 1.09
C PHE A 248 0.35 -0.09 0.55
N LEU A 249 -0.94 -0.44 0.57
CA LEU A 249 -2.03 0.49 0.21
C LEU A 249 -2.13 1.64 1.22
N GLU A 250 -2.04 1.33 2.52
CA GLU A 250 -2.02 2.35 3.58
C GLU A 250 -0.81 3.28 3.43
N PHE A 251 0.39 2.72 3.24
CA PHE A 251 1.60 3.50 2.95
C PHE A 251 1.44 4.40 1.72
N SER A 252 0.90 3.86 0.62
CA SER A 252 0.67 4.62 -0.62
C SER A 252 -0.29 5.78 -0.38
N SER A 253 -1.32 5.58 0.44
CA SER A 253 -2.27 6.63 0.82
C SER A 253 -1.61 7.76 1.64
N ILE A 254 -0.67 7.42 2.52
CA ILE A 254 0.06 8.38 3.34
C ILE A 254 1.01 9.23 2.48
N ILE A 255 1.80 8.60 1.60
CA ILE A 255 2.73 9.30 0.70
C ILE A 255 1.98 10.28 -0.21
N MET A 256 0.78 9.91 -0.66
CA MET A 256 -0.07 10.76 -1.48
C MET A 256 -0.47 12.07 -0.76
N LEU A 257 -0.49 12.12 0.58
CA LEU A 257 -0.84 13.34 1.30
C LEU A 257 0.24 14.43 1.23
N ASN A 258 1.51 14.07 1.04
CA ASN A 258 2.62 15.02 0.99
C ASN A 258 3.37 14.98 -0.33
N THR A 259 2.71 15.34 -1.44
CA THR A 259 3.38 15.45 -2.74
C THR A 259 3.92 16.86 -3.05
N LYS A 260 4.06 17.75 -2.06
CA LYS A 260 4.56 19.12 -2.33
C LYS A 260 6.01 19.11 -2.83
N ASP A 261 6.81 18.19 -2.33
CA ASP A 261 8.21 18.03 -2.69
C ASP A 261 8.41 17.03 -3.84
N GLU A 262 9.36 17.32 -4.73
CA GLU A 262 9.70 16.48 -5.88
C GLU A 262 10.07 15.04 -5.48
N SER A 263 10.74 14.87 -4.33
CA SER A 263 11.08 13.55 -3.78
C SER A 263 9.83 12.71 -3.51
N ASN A 264 8.83 13.27 -2.85
CA ASN A 264 7.60 12.54 -2.53
C ASN A 264 6.70 12.35 -3.75
N VAL A 265 6.78 13.24 -4.75
CA VAL A 265 6.16 12.99 -6.06
C VAL A 265 6.78 11.76 -6.72
N ASN A 266 8.10 11.60 -6.65
CA ASN A 266 8.78 10.42 -7.17
C ASN A 266 8.42 9.15 -6.38
N THR A 267 8.39 9.23 -5.04
CA THR A 267 7.94 8.12 -4.18
C THR A 267 6.51 7.71 -4.53
N CYS A 268 5.60 8.68 -4.62
CA CYS A 268 4.20 8.47 -4.96
C CYS A 268 4.08 7.78 -6.33
N LYS A 269 4.77 8.31 -7.37
CA LYS A 269 4.80 7.70 -8.69
C LYS A 269 5.32 6.27 -8.65
N LEU A 270 6.38 5.99 -7.87
CA LEU A 270 6.93 4.64 -7.73
C LEU A 270 5.95 3.69 -7.03
N CYS A 271 5.20 4.14 -6.01
CA CYS A 271 4.12 3.34 -5.41
C CYS A 271 3.09 2.93 -6.44
N PHE A 272 2.65 3.88 -7.28
CA PHE A 272 1.70 3.60 -8.35
C PHE A 272 2.32 2.66 -9.41
N ILE A 273 3.58 2.80 -9.81
CA ILE A 273 4.21 1.81 -10.70
C ILE A 273 4.20 0.40 -10.09
N ILE A 274 4.49 0.25 -8.80
CA ILE A 274 4.47 -1.04 -8.11
C ILE A 274 3.05 -1.62 -8.10
N LEU A 275 2.04 -0.82 -7.77
CA LEU A 275 0.63 -1.24 -7.78
C LEU A 275 0.17 -1.67 -9.19
N THR A 276 0.64 -1.00 -10.26
CA THR A 276 0.43 -1.43 -11.64
C THR A 276 1.04 -2.80 -11.88
N CYS A 277 2.32 -3.01 -11.54
CA CYS A 277 2.96 -4.33 -11.70
C CYS A 277 2.22 -5.44 -10.93
N ILE A 278 1.69 -5.14 -9.73
CA ILE A 278 0.91 -6.10 -8.93
C ILE A 278 -0.38 -6.49 -9.65
N THR A 279 -1.08 -5.53 -10.23
CA THR A 279 -2.38 -5.74 -10.88
C THR A 279 -2.29 -6.27 -12.30
N GLU A 280 -1.10 -6.40 -12.87
CA GLU A 280 -0.91 -7.15 -14.12
C GLU A 280 -0.73 -8.65 -13.90
N ASP A 281 -0.41 -9.06 -12.68
CA ASP A 281 -0.28 -10.47 -12.36
C ASP A 281 -1.66 -11.11 -12.13
N GLN A 282 -1.90 -12.21 -12.85
CA GLN A 282 -3.19 -12.89 -12.83
C GLN A 282 -3.51 -13.48 -11.45
N TYR A 283 -2.50 -13.96 -10.72
CA TYR A 283 -2.70 -14.54 -9.39
C TYR A 283 -3.03 -13.44 -8.38
N ALA A 284 -2.25 -12.35 -8.38
CA ALA A 284 -2.54 -11.21 -7.52
C ALA A 284 -3.94 -10.64 -7.76
N ASN A 285 -4.37 -10.50 -9.02
CA ASN A 285 -5.72 -10.06 -9.36
C ASN A 285 -6.80 -10.97 -8.79
N SER A 286 -6.63 -12.29 -8.83
CA SER A 286 -7.62 -13.23 -8.31
C SER A 286 -7.83 -13.06 -6.80
N ILE A 287 -6.79 -12.71 -6.04
CA ILE A 287 -6.90 -12.43 -4.60
C ILE A 287 -7.46 -11.04 -4.35
N ILE A 288 -7.02 -10.05 -5.12
CA ILE A 288 -7.47 -8.65 -4.97
C ILE A 288 -8.99 -8.55 -5.16
N HIS A 289 -9.53 -9.31 -6.10
CA HIS A 289 -10.95 -9.33 -6.43
C HIS A 289 -11.75 -10.41 -5.70
N ASP A 290 -11.14 -11.31 -4.91
CA ASP A 290 -11.90 -12.36 -4.22
C ASP A 290 -12.87 -11.75 -3.19
N VAL A 291 -14.18 -11.89 -3.43
CA VAL A 291 -15.25 -11.41 -2.53
C VAL A 291 -15.25 -12.08 -1.16
N ASN A 292 -14.61 -13.24 -1.04
CA ASN A 292 -14.50 -13.96 0.24
C ASN A 292 -13.30 -13.49 1.07
N LEU A 293 -12.32 -12.83 0.44
CA LEU A 293 -11.13 -12.31 1.12
C LEU A 293 -11.32 -10.82 1.42
N VAL A 294 -11.86 -10.54 2.60
CA VAL A 294 -12.14 -9.16 3.04
C VAL A 294 -11.11 -8.68 4.04
N TYR A 295 -10.64 -7.45 3.84
CA TYR A 295 -9.62 -6.80 4.66
C TYR A 295 -10.14 -5.44 5.15
N LYS A 296 -9.59 -5.00 6.27
CA LYS A 296 -9.80 -3.64 6.78
C LYS A 296 -8.59 -2.80 6.41
N VAL A 297 -8.75 -1.88 5.46
CA VAL A 297 -7.68 -0.97 4.99
C VAL A 297 -8.03 0.46 5.39
N GLN A 298 -7.13 1.15 6.09
CA GLN A 298 -7.29 2.56 6.45
C GLN A 298 -6.55 3.48 5.47
N LEU A 299 -7.27 3.95 4.46
CA LEU A 299 -6.73 4.92 3.52
C LEU A 299 -6.75 6.33 4.12
N HIS A 300 -5.59 6.97 4.12
CA HIS A 300 -5.42 8.36 4.53
C HIS A 300 -5.80 9.29 3.37
N ARG A 301 -6.67 10.27 3.63
CA ARG A 301 -7.23 11.15 2.58
C ARG A 301 -6.95 12.63 2.87
N MET A 302 -6.77 13.42 1.82
CA MET A 302 -6.53 14.85 1.94
C MET A 302 -7.80 15.58 2.42
N PRO A 303 -7.72 16.45 3.44
CA PRO A 303 -8.87 17.24 3.86
C PRO A 303 -9.22 18.27 2.79
N MET A 304 -10.39 18.11 2.16
CA MET A 304 -10.90 19.03 1.14
C MET A 304 -12.05 19.86 1.72
N ARG A 305 -12.04 21.19 1.49
CA ARG A 305 -13.01 22.15 2.07
C ARG A 305 -14.48 21.84 1.75
N HIS A 306 -14.75 21.08 0.71
CA HIS A 306 -16.09 20.74 0.25
C HIS A 306 -16.50 19.30 0.54
N ARG A 307 -15.60 18.50 1.15
CA ARG A 307 -15.88 17.13 1.54
C ARG A 307 -16.71 17.16 2.82
N LYS A 308 -17.96 16.69 2.75
CA LYS A 308 -18.71 16.32 3.95
C LYS A 308 -17.89 15.23 4.64
N VAL A 309 -17.51 15.45 5.90
CA VAL A 309 -16.80 14.45 6.69
C VAL A 309 -17.72 13.23 6.80
N CYS A 310 -17.46 12.19 6.01
CA CYS A 310 -18.20 10.94 6.11
C CYS A 310 -17.65 10.22 7.34
N HIS A 311 -18.35 10.32 8.47
CA HIS A 311 -17.92 9.79 9.77
C HIS A 311 -17.90 8.25 9.86
N ASP A 312 -18.27 7.51 8.80
CA ASP A 312 -18.61 6.09 8.91
C ASP A 312 -17.75 5.13 8.08
N ARG A 313 -16.48 5.45 7.84
CA ARG A 313 -15.54 4.50 7.21
C ARG A 313 -14.24 4.37 7.97
N ASN A 314 -14.33 3.95 9.23
CA ASN A 314 -13.32 3.04 9.76
C ASN A 314 -13.36 1.80 8.86
N GLY A 315 -12.33 1.58 8.03
CA GLY A 315 -12.29 0.60 6.93
C GLY A 315 -13.26 -0.56 7.09
N SER A 316 -14.33 -0.57 6.30
CA SER A 316 -15.25 -1.71 6.25
C SER A 316 -14.51 -2.90 5.66
N PHE A 317 -14.81 -4.09 6.15
CA PHE A 317 -14.29 -5.33 5.57
C PHE A 317 -14.75 -5.44 4.11
N GLN A 318 -13.81 -5.31 3.18
CA GLN A 318 -14.07 -5.34 1.74
C GLN A 318 -12.91 -6.04 1.00
N PRO A 319 -13.14 -6.58 -0.20
CA PRO A 319 -12.08 -7.09 -1.06
C PRO A 319 -11.07 -5.99 -1.37
N LEU A 320 -9.79 -6.33 -1.56
CA LEU A 320 -8.71 -5.35 -1.78
C LEU A 320 -8.91 -4.50 -3.04
N ALA A 321 -9.73 -4.95 -4.00
CA ALA A 321 -10.16 -4.17 -5.14
C ALA A 321 -10.84 -2.85 -4.73
N CYS A 322 -11.65 -2.85 -3.67
CA CYS A 322 -12.35 -1.64 -3.19
C CYS A 322 -11.39 -0.55 -2.68
N PRO A 323 -10.50 -0.79 -1.70
CA PRO A 323 -9.54 0.21 -1.26
C PRO A 323 -8.54 0.59 -2.36
N MET A 324 -8.25 -0.30 -3.31
CA MET A 324 -7.43 0.04 -4.47
C MET A 324 -8.13 1.05 -5.39
N LEU A 325 -9.42 0.85 -5.68
CA LEU A 325 -10.26 1.81 -6.40
C LEU A 325 -10.40 3.14 -5.64
N ASP A 326 -10.58 3.09 -4.32
CA ASP A 326 -10.64 4.30 -3.49
C ASP A 326 -9.34 5.10 -3.55
N LEU A 327 -8.17 4.43 -3.48
CA LEU A 327 -6.87 5.08 -3.62
C LEU A 327 -6.72 5.75 -5.00
N MET A 328 -7.19 5.10 -6.07
CA MET A 328 -7.21 5.66 -7.42
C MET A 328 -8.12 6.88 -7.53
N VAL A 329 -9.36 6.78 -7.05
CA VAL A 329 -10.34 7.87 -7.05
C VAL A 329 -9.79 9.07 -6.29
N GLU A 330 -9.20 8.83 -5.13
CA GLU A 330 -8.57 9.88 -4.33
C GLU A 330 -7.39 10.52 -5.07
N PHE A 331 -6.53 9.73 -5.71
CA PHE A 331 -5.42 10.26 -6.49
C PHE A 331 -5.88 11.14 -7.65
N ILE A 332 -6.86 10.67 -8.44
CA ILE A 332 -7.44 11.44 -9.54
C ILE A 332 -7.95 12.78 -9.01
N LEU A 333 -8.76 12.78 -7.95
CA LEU A 333 -9.40 14.00 -7.46
C LEU A 333 -8.43 14.98 -6.78
N SER A 334 -7.36 14.49 -6.16
CA SER A 334 -6.41 15.34 -5.41
C SER A 334 -5.17 15.76 -6.20
N HIS A 335 -4.76 15.01 -7.23
CA HIS A 335 -3.49 15.17 -7.95
C HIS A 335 -3.68 15.39 -9.45
N MET A 336 -4.76 16.06 -9.86
CA MET A 336 -5.11 16.35 -11.25
C MET A 336 -3.98 16.97 -12.11
N THR A 337 -3.06 17.73 -11.51
CA THR A 337 -1.94 18.38 -12.21
C THR A 337 -0.72 17.47 -12.39
N LYS A 338 -0.68 16.33 -11.70
CA LYS A 338 0.47 15.40 -11.63
C LYS A 338 0.09 14.03 -12.18
N ILE A 339 -0.70 13.99 -13.25
CA ILE A 339 -1.20 12.73 -13.79
C ILE A 339 -0.11 12.09 -14.65
N TRP A 340 0.70 11.27 -14.00
CA TRP A 340 1.70 10.41 -14.62
C TRP A 340 0.98 9.17 -15.12
N SER A 341 0.36 9.24 -16.31
CA SER A 341 -0.22 8.09 -17.02
C SER A 341 -1.26 7.31 -16.18
N CYS A 342 -2.56 7.50 -16.40
CA CYS A 342 -3.60 6.73 -15.68
C CYS A 342 -3.68 5.26 -16.17
N VAL A 343 -2.60 4.49 -15.97
CA VAL A 343 -2.49 3.05 -16.20
C VAL A 343 -3.45 2.26 -15.27
N PHE A 344 -3.92 2.90 -14.19
CA PHE A 344 -4.75 2.27 -13.17
C PHE A 344 -6.14 1.83 -13.65
N ILE A 345 -6.66 2.41 -14.72
CA ILE A 345 -8.03 2.09 -15.12
C ILE A 345 -8.13 0.77 -15.90
N GLU A 346 -6.97 0.19 -16.23
CA GLU A 346 -6.82 -1.10 -16.90
C GLU A 346 -6.94 -2.27 -15.89
N ILE A 347 -6.82 -1.99 -14.59
CA ILE A 347 -6.86 -2.96 -13.47
C ILE A 347 -8.18 -3.73 -13.40
N TYR A 348 -9.28 -3.09 -13.78
CA TYR A 348 -10.60 -3.73 -13.74
C TYR A 348 -10.89 -4.57 -15.01
N GLY A 349 -10.18 -4.31 -16.12
CA GLY A 349 -10.40 -5.03 -17.39
C GLY A 349 -9.87 -6.47 -17.39
N SER A 350 -8.98 -6.81 -16.46
CA SER A 350 -8.16 -8.03 -16.50
C SER A 350 -8.87 -9.29 -15.99
N GLU A 351 -9.87 -9.16 -15.11
CA GLU A 351 -10.65 -10.32 -14.65
C GLU A 351 -12.00 -10.40 -15.36
N LYS A 352 -11.99 -11.20 -16.42
CA LYS A 352 -13.18 -11.67 -17.13
C LYS A 352 -14.24 -12.18 -16.15
N GLY A 353 -15.27 -11.37 -15.91
CA GLY A 353 -16.67 -11.81 -15.83
C GLY A 353 -17.02 -12.86 -14.76
N ARG A 354 -16.43 -12.83 -13.56
CA ARG A 354 -16.87 -13.72 -12.48
C ARG A 354 -17.18 -13.05 -11.15
N VAL A 355 -16.61 -11.88 -10.88
CA VAL A 355 -16.81 -11.21 -9.59
C VAL A 355 -17.52 -9.89 -9.76
N ARG A 356 -18.67 -9.78 -9.09
CA ARG A 356 -19.46 -8.56 -8.98
C ARG A 356 -19.09 -7.81 -7.72
N LEU A 357 -18.22 -6.80 -7.87
CA LEU A 357 -17.71 -6.03 -6.75
C LEU A 357 -18.79 -5.08 -6.20
N GLN A 358 -19.07 -5.19 -4.90
CA GLN A 358 -19.95 -4.27 -4.18
C GLN A 358 -19.18 -2.98 -3.85
N TYR A 359 -19.17 -2.06 -4.81
CA TYR A 359 -18.43 -0.80 -4.75
C TYR A 359 -19.35 0.40 -5.04
N GLN A 360 -18.98 1.59 -4.55
CA GLN A 360 -19.68 2.84 -4.86
C GLN A 360 -19.25 3.41 -6.21
N TRP A 361 -19.69 2.76 -7.27
CA TRP A 361 -19.32 3.09 -8.66
C TRP A 361 -19.54 4.55 -9.06
N LYS A 362 -20.54 5.24 -8.46
CA LYS A 362 -20.79 6.67 -8.66
C LYS A 362 -19.57 7.55 -8.34
N GLU A 363 -18.76 7.19 -7.35
CA GLU A 363 -17.53 7.91 -7.01
C GLU A 363 -16.49 7.81 -8.14
N LEU A 364 -16.34 6.63 -8.73
CA LEU A 364 -15.47 6.41 -9.89
C LEU A 364 -15.95 7.19 -11.12
N TRP A 365 -17.24 7.12 -11.47
CA TRP A 365 -17.81 7.89 -12.60
C TRP A 365 -17.55 9.38 -12.45
N THR A 366 -17.82 9.89 -11.25
CA THR A 366 -17.61 11.31 -10.93
C THR A 366 -16.14 11.68 -11.07
N ALA A 367 -15.21 10.86 -10.59
CA ALA A 367 -13.78 11.11 -10.69
C ALA A 367 -13.30 11.14 -12.16
N LEU A 368 -13.72 10.17 -12.98
CA LEU A 368 -13.36 10.10 -14.40
C LEU A 368 -13.92 11.28 -15.21
N ILE A 369 -15.18 11.65 -15.00
CA ILE A 369 -15.80 12.81 -15.69
C ILE A 369 -15.14 14.11 -15.23
N THR A 370 -14.84 14.24 -13.94
CA THR A 370 -14.15 15.42 -13.40
C THR A 370 -12.73 15.54 -13.97
N LEU A 371 -12.06 14.41 -14.21
CA LEU A 371 -10.76 14.38 -14.87
C LEU A 371 -10.83 14.92 -16.29
N ILE A 372 -11.76 14.43 -17.12
CA ILE A 372 -11.98 14.97 -18.46
C ILE A 372 -12.23 16.49 -18.39
N LYS A 373 -13.14 16.93 -17.51
CA LYS A 373 -13.45 18.35 -17.32
C LYS A 373 -12.21 19.18 -16.96
N PHE A 374 -11.32 18.65 -16.12
CA PHE A 374 -10.07 19.31 -15.77
C PHE A 374 -9.12 19.42 -16.97
N LEU A 375 -8.89 18.33 -17.72
CA LEU A 375 -8.00 18.31 -18.89
C LEU A 375 -8.44 19.33 -19.94
N MET A 376 -9.75 19.44 -20.13
CA MET A 376 -10.39 20.42 -20.99
C MET A 376 -10.18 21.86 -20.52
N THR A 377 -10.40 22.11 -19.22
CA THR A 377 -10.29 23.47 -18.65
C THR A 377 -8.84 23.97 -18.66
N GLN A 378 -7.87 23.05 -18.53
CA GLN A 378 -6.43 23.36 -18.46
C GLN A 378 -5.69 23.11 -19.78
N GLU A 379 -6.40 22.99 -20.90
CA GLU A 379 -5.84 22.69 -22.23
C GLU A 379 -4.62 23.55 -22.57
N ALA A 380 -4.72 24.88 -22.42
CA ALA A 380 -3.66 25.83 -22.80
C ALA A 380 -2.35 25.65 -22.01
N LEU A 381 -2.44 25.09 -20.79
CA LEU A 381 -1.33 24.85 -19.88
C LEU A 381 -0.74 23.46 -20.10
N LEU A 382 -1.59 22.45 -20.27
CA LEU A 382 -1.20 21.05 -20.37
C LEU A 382 -0.71 20.66 -21.77
N ALA A 383 -1.35 21.15 -22.84
CA ALA A 383 -1.05 20.75 -24.22
C ALA A 383 0.39 21.10 -24.68
N LYS A 384 1.09 21.97 -23.94
CA LYS A 384 2.50 22.31 -24.19
C LYS A 384 3.49 21.28 -23.64
N ASN A 385 3.09 20.54 -22.60
CA ASN A 385 3.98 19.70 -21.82
C ASN A 385 3.57 18.22 -21.84
N CYS A 386 2.33 17.89 -22.19
CA CYS A 386 1.84 16.52 -22.22
C CYS A 386 0.77 16.27 -23.29
N ASN A 387 0.66 15.00 -23.71
CA ASN A 387 -0.41 14.54 -24.60
C ASN A 387 -1.71 14.30 -23.82
N ILE A 388 -2.55 15.34 -23.73
CA ILE A 388 -3.86 15.28 -23.06
C ILE A 388 -4.82 14.27 -23.71
N PHE A 389 -4.63 13.97 -24.99
CA PHE A 389 -5.51 13.06 -25.74
C PHE A 389 -5.27 11.62 -25.33
N ASN A 390 -4.02 11.20 -25.08
CA ASN A 390 -3.74 9.84 -24.63
C ASN A 390 -4.45 9.50 -23.32
N LEU A 391 -4.38 10.42 -22.35
CA LEU A 391 -5.06 10.27 -21.07
C LEU A 391 -6.59 10.29 -21.24
N SER A 392 -7.11 11.16 -22.10
CA SER A 392 -8.54 11.20 -22.42
C SER A 392 -9.01 9.89 -23.07
N ILE A 393 -8.20 9.27 -23.94
CA ILE A 393 -8.48 7.97 -24.54
C ILE A 393 -8.59 6.90 -23.46
N GLN A 394 -7.65 6.85 -22.51
CA GLN A 394 -7.69 5.89 -21.40
C GLN A 394 -9.00 6.01 -20.60
N VAL A 395 -9.37 7.22 -20.20
CA VAL A 395 -10.64 7.46 -19.48
C VAL A 395 -11.86 7.07 -20.33
N MET A 396 -11.87 7.41 -21.61
CA MET A 396 -12.98 7.05 -22.50
C MET A 396 -13.08 5.55 -22.76
N ASN A 397 -11.95 4.84 -22.88
CA ASN A 397 -11.92 3.39 -23.04
C ASN A 397 -12.48 2.69 -21.79
N THR A 398 -12.17 3.20 -20.60
CA THR A 398 -12.82 2.75 -19.37
C THR A 398 -14.32 2.93 -19.41
N LEU A 399 -14.80 4.15 -19.71
CA LEU A 399 -16.24 4.38 -19.78
C LEU A 399 -16.90 3.45 -20.81
N ASN A 400 -16.26 3.23 -21.97
CA ASN A 400 -16.73 2.30 -22.97
C ASN A 400 -16.70 0.83 -22.51
N LEU A 401 -15.75 0.43 -21.66
CA LEU A 401 -15.73 -0.90 -21.05
C LEU A 401 -16.98 -1.10 -20.20
N PHE A 402 -17.32 -0.13 -19.34
CA PHE A 402 -18.55 -0.17 -18.53
C PHE A 402 -19.82 -0.06 -19.37
N ILE A 403 -19.84 0.76 -20.42
CA ILE A 403 -20.98 0.85 -21.34
C ILE A 403 -21.20 -0.47 -22.07
N THR A 404 -20.13 -1.13 -22.55
CA THR A 404 -20.25 -2.30 -23.44
C THR A 404 -20.41 -3.61 -22.66
N PHE A 405 -19.76 -3.74 -21.51
CA PHE A 405 -19.67 -4.99 -20.74
C PHE A 405 -20.15 -4.86 -19.29
N GLY A 406 -20.69 -3.70 -18.89
CA GLY A 406 -21.08 -3.42 -17.50
C GLY A 406 -22.09 -4.42 -16.92
N ASP A 407 -22.98 -4.96 -17.75
CA ASP A 407 -23.94 -6.00 -17.38
C ASP A 407 -23.28 -7.30 -16.89
N THR A 408 -22.05 -7.59 -17.36
CA THR A 408 -21.32 -8.79 -16.99
C THR A 408 -20.73 -8.75 -15.59
N PHE A 409 -20.34 -7.58 -15.09
CA PHE A 409 -19.53 -7.46 -13.87
C PHE A 409 -20.02 -6.42 -12.85
N LEU A 410 -20.93 -5.51 -13.22
CA LEU A 410 -21.53 -4.60 -12.24
C LEU A 410 -22.44 -5.40 -11.30
N PRO A 411 -22.54 -4.98 -10.02
CA PRO A 411 -23.29 -5.73 -9.01
C PRO A 411 -24.81 -5.76 -9.28
N SER A 412 -25.34 -4.72 -9.91
CA SER A 412 -26.77 -4.59 -10.18
C SER A 412 -27.04 -3.73 -11.43
N PRO A 413 -28.21 -3.89 -12.07
CA PRO A 413 -28.65 -3.02 -13.16
C PRO A 413 -28.76 -1.54 -12.75
N SER A 414 -29.05 -1.23 -11.49
CA SER A 414 -29.12 0.16 -11.03
C SER A 414 -27.78 0.89 -11.13
N CYS A 415 -26.65 0.20 -10.93
CA CYS A 415 -25.33 0.79 -11.15
C CYS A 415 -25.09 1.15 -12.63
N TYR A 416 -25.70 0.40 -13.54
CA TYR A 416 -25.65 0.65 -14.98
C TYR A 416 -26.56 1.83 -15.36
N ASP A 417 -27.77 1.91 -14.78
CA ASP A 417 -28.66 3.07 -14.91
C ASP A 417 -27.97 4.37 -14.43
N GLU A 418 -27.30 4.31 -13.29
CA GLU A 418 -26.56 5.44 -12.69
C GLU A 418 -25.43 5.94 -13.60
N LEU A 419 -24.68 5.04 -14.26
CA LEU A 419 -23.65 5.42 -15.23
C LEU A 419 -24.25 6.24 -16.38
N TYR A 420 -25.36 5.78 -16.94
CA TYR A 420 -26.04 6.45 -18.04
C TYR A 420 -26.61 7.80 -17.61
N TYR A 421 -27.20 7.84 -16.42
CA TYR A 421 -27.63 9.08 -15.80
C TYR A 421 -26.48 10.08 -15.65
N GLU A 422 -25.33 9.69 -15.11
CA GLU A 422 -24.18 10.59 -14.95
C GLU A 422 -23.62 11.07 -16.30
N ILE A 423 -23.59 10.22 -17.33
CA ILE A 423 -23.20 10.59 -18.70
C ILE A 423 -24.13 11.69 -19.25
N VAL A 424 -25.44 11.47 -19.15
CA VAL A 424 -26.45 12.41 -19.67
C VAL A 424 -26.45 13.71 -18.88
N ARG A 425 -26.38 13.62 -17.54
CA ARG A 425 -26.32 14.78 -16.65
C ARG A 425 -25.09 15.64 -16.92
N MET A 426 -23.95 15.04 -17.28
CA MET A 426 -22.70 15.73 -17.55
C MET A 426 -22.40 15.87 -19.05
N ASN A 427 -23.44 15.84 -19.91
CA ASN A 427 -23.31 15.90 -21.38
C ASN A 427 -22.37 17.01 -21.88
N HIS A 428 -22.45 18.21 -21.30
CA HIS A 428 -21.64 19.37 -21.67
C HIS A 428 -20.13 19.10 -21.58
N VAL A 429 -19.68 18.22 -20.67
CA VAL A 429 -18.27 17.84 -20.57
C VAL A 429 -17.83 17.08 -21.82
N PHE A 430 -18.66 16.14 -22.30
CA PHE A 430 -18.38 15.33 -23.47
C PHE A 430 -18.56 16.10 -24.79
N ASP A 431 -19.53 17.03 -24.85
CA ASP A 431 -19.71 17.91 -26.01
C ASP A 431 -18.54 18.87 -26.18
N ASN A 432 -18.04 19.42 -25.06
CA ASN A 432 -16.82 20.19 -25.07
C ASN A 432 -15.64 19.30 -25.52
N LEU A 433 -15.50 18.09 -24.98
CA LEU A 433 -14.39 17.20 -25.31
C LEU A 433 -14.39 16.84 -26.80
N TYR A 434 -15.56 16.55 -27.35
CA TYR A 434 -15.76 16.35 -28.78
C TYR A 434 -15.33 17.58 -29.59
N SER A 435 -15.77 18.78 -29.18
CA SER A 435 -15.42 20.03 -29.86
C SER A 435 -13.91 20.30 -29.86
N LEU A 436 -13.25 20.05 -28.72
CA LEU A 436 -11.79 20.12 -28.59
C LEU A 436 -11.11 19.12 -29.53
N THR A 437 -11.55 17.87 -29.50
CA THR A 437 -11.00 16.78 -30.30
C THR A 437 -11.15 17.07 -31.79
N LEU A 438 -12.31 17.56 -32.22
CA LEU A 438 -12.58 17.92 -33.62
C LEU A 438 -11.58 18.95 -34.13
N ARG A 439 -11.33 20.01 -33.34
CA ARG A 439 -10.35 21.05 -33.69
C ARG A 439 -8.97 20.45 -33.97
N TYR A 440 -8.51 19.53 -33.13
CA TYR A 440 -7.20 18.88 -33.28
C TYR A 440 -7.16 17.81 -34.38
N THR A 441 -8.29 17.24 -34.78
CA THR A 441 -8.34 16.36 -35.97
C THR A 441 -8.28 17.16 -37.28
N THR A 442 -8.78 18.40 -37.29
CA THR A 442 -8.80 19.27 -38.47
C THR A 442 -7.52 20.09 -38.65
N CYS A 443 -6.77 20.34 -37.58
CA CYS A 443 -5.48 21.01 -37.63
C CYS A 443 -4.35 20.00 -37.83
N ASP A 444 -3.39 20.30 -38.72
CA ASP A 444 -2.15 19.51 -38.79
C ASP A 444 -1.28 19.85 -37.58
N GLY A 445 -1.20 18.90 -36.64
CA GLY A 445 -0.41 19.01 -35.42
C GLY A 445 0.04 17.64 -34.93
N GLU A 446 1.02 17.63 -34.02
CA GLU A 446 1.65 16.43 -33.45
C GLU A 446 0.62 15.45 -32.87
N TRP A 447 -0.47 15.96 -32.31
CA TRP A 447 -1.49 15.16 -31.63
C TRP A 447 -2.67 14.72 -32.50
N LYS A 448 -2.64 14.98 -33.82
CA LYS A 448 -3.76 14.71 -34.74
C LYS A 448 -4.24 13.26 -34.71
N GLU A 449 -3.31 12.31 -34.70
CA GLU A 449 -3.66 10.87 -34.65
C GLU A 449 -4.30 10.47 -33.32
N TYR A 450 -3.80 11.01 -32.20
CA TYR A 450 -4.40 10.77 -30.88
C TYR A 450 -5.78 11.41 -30.78
N ALA A 451 -5.97 12.62 -31.32
CA ALA A 451 -7.29 13.23 -31.42
C ALA A 451 -8.25 12.38 -32.27
N ALA A 452 -7.80 11.80 -33.38
CA ALA A 452 -8.62 10.92 -34.20
C ALA A 452 -9.02 9.62 -33.46
N LYS A 453 -8.11 9.05 -32.66
CA LYS A 453 -8.41 7.90 -31.78
C LYS A 453 -9.44 8.26 -30.71
N LEU A 454 -9.29 9.42 -30.07
CA LEU A 454 -10.24 9.92 -29.07
C LEU A 454 -11.62 10.19 -29.70
N MET A 455 -11.65 10.73 -30.91
CA MET A 455 -12.88 10.95 -31.66
C MET A 455 -13.66 9.64 -31.83
N ASN A 456 -12.95 8.56 -32.14
CA ASN A 456 -13.54 7.24 -32.27
C ASN A 456 -14.00 6.63 -30.95
N SER A 457 -13.38 6.94 -29.80
CA SER A 457 -13.82 6.45 -28.50
C SER A 457 -15.01 7.24 -27.92
N LEU A 458 -15.34 8.42 -28.46
CA LEU A 458 -16.50 9.22 -28.04
C LEU A 458 -17.84 8.75 -28.61
N VAL A 459 -17.85 7.82 -29.57
CA VAL A 459 -19.05 7.42 -30.32
C VAL A 459 -20.19 6.96 -29.42
N ASN A 460 -19.95 6.04 -28.47
CA ASN A 460 -21.00 5.48 -27.61
C ASN A 460 -21.56 6.52 -26.64
N VAL A 461 -20.70 7.28 -25.97
CA VAL A 461 -21.15 8.34 -25.05
C VAL A 461 -21.99 9.39 -25.79
N ARG A 462 -21.62 9.77 -27.01
CA ARG A 462 -22.45 10.66 -27.84
C ARG A 462 -23.77 10.03 -28.27
N ALA A 463 -23.78 8.74 -28.60
CA ALA A 463 -25.01 8.03 -28.92
C ALA A 463 -25.98 8.03 -27.73
N ILE A 464 -25.48 7.77 -26.51
CA ILE A 464 -26.25 7.84 -25.26
C ILE A 464 -26.83 9.26 -25.07
N ILE A 465 -25.99 10.29 -25.14
CA ILE A 465 -26.42 11.69 -24.95
C ILE A 465 -27.50 12.07 -25.97
N ASN A 466 -27.28 11.78 -27.26
CA ASN A 466 -28.22 12.13 -28.32
C ASN A 466 -29.54 11.34 -28.26
N HIS A 467 -29.54 10.15 -27.65
CA HIS A 467 -30.72 9.33 -27.48
C HIS A 467 -31.60 9.80 -26.31
N PHE A 468 -30.99 10.07 -25.15
CA PHE A 468 -31.74 10.37 -23.93
C PHE A 468 -32.08 11.85 -23.77
N THR A 469 -31.24 12.78 -24.24
CA THR A 469 -31.49 14.23 -24.13
C THR A 469 -32.86 14.64 -24.72
N PRO A 470 -33.22 14.29 -25.98
CA PRO A 470 -34.52 14.66 -26.53
C PRO A 470 -35.71 13.97 -25.82
N LYS A 471 -35.51 12.77 -25.27
CA LYS A 471 -36.54 12.07 -24.48
C LYS A 471 -36.80 12.77 -23.16
N ILE A 472 -35.75 13.24 -22.49
CA ILE A 472 -35.84 14.05 -21.27
C ILE A 472 -36.52 15.39 -21.57
N GLU A 473 -36.16 16.05 -22.67
CA GLU A 473 -36.79 17.30 -23.11
C GLU A 473 -38.29 17.12 -23.41
N SER A 474 -38.69 16.00 -24.03
CA SER A 474 -40.10 15.66 -24.23
C SER A 474 -40.84 15.53 -22.90
N VAL A 475 -40.28 14.79 -21.93
CA VAL A 475 -40.90 14.60 -20.61
C VAL A 475 -41.00 15.91 -19.83
N LEU A 476 -40.03 16.83 -19.99
CA LEU A 476 -40.10 18.18 -19.43
C LEU A 476 -41.22 19.00 -20.06
N ALA A 477 -41.36 18.94 -21.39
CA ALA A 477 -42.40 19.65 -22.14
C ALA A 477 -43.81 19.14 -21.81
N ASP A 478 -43.99 17.81 -21.77
CA ASP A 478 -45.28 17.16 -21.52
C ASP A 478 -45.80 17.42 -20.10
N ASN A 479 -44.89 17.55 -19.12
CA ASN A 479 -45.23 17.82 -17.72
C ASN A 479 -45.11 19.31 -17.32
N GLY A 480 -44.68 20.17 -18.24
CA GLY A 480 -44.47 21.61 -17.97
C GLY A 480 -43.42 21.90 -16.88
N LEU A 481 -42.43 21.03 -16.71
CA LEU A 481 -41.39 21.14 -15.67
C LEU A 481 -40.15 21.89 -16.18
N SER A 482 -39.48 22.64 -15.30
CA SER A 482 -38.19 23.29 -15.63
C SER A 482 -36.98 22.39 -15.41
N ALA A 483 -37.11 21.34 -14.61
CA ALA A 483 -36.07 20.34 -14.35
C ALA A 483 -36.69 19.02 -13.85
N LEU A 484 -36.02 17.90 -14.10
CA LEU A 484 -36.36 16.59 -13.56
C LEU A 484 -35.50 16.27 -12.32
N THR A 485 -36.06 15.47 -11.42
CA THR A 485 -35.32 14.85 -10.31
C THR A 485 -34.45 13.69 -10.81
N GLU A 486 -33.47 13.26 -10.01
CA GLU A 486 -32.60 12.11 -10.33
C GLU A 486 -33.42 10.85 -10.64
N ASP A 487 -34.40 10.51 -9.80
CA ASP A 487 -35.26 9.35 -9.99
C ASP A 487 -36.09 9.43 -11.29
N GLN A 488 -36.61 10.61 -11.63
CA GLN A 488 -37.37 10.81 -12.86
C GLN A 488 -36.49 10.62 -14.12
N VAL A 489 -35.24 11.08 -14.09
CA VAL A 489 -34.31 10.85 -15.21
C VAL A 489 -33.95 9.36 -15.30
N LEU A 490 -33.70 8.71 -14.17
CA LEU A 490 -33.44 7.26 -14.13
C LEU A 490 -34.61 6.45 -14.68
N ASP A 491 -35.86 6.86 -14.41
CA ASP A 491 -37.04 6.22 -14.99
C ASP A 491 -37.11 6.40 -16.51
N VAL A 492 -36.72 7.56 -17.03
CA VAL A 492 -36.58 7.74 -18.48
C VAL A 492 -35.50 6.80 -19.03
N VAL A 493 -34.36 6.67 -18.37
CA VAL A 493 -33.27 5.77 -18.79
C VAL A 493 -33.75 4.32 -18.87
N ARG A 494 -34.32 3.79 -17.78
CA ARG A 494 -34.80 2.40 -17.67
C ARG A 494 -35.79 2.00 -18.75
N ASN A 495 -36.69 2.91 -19.12
CA ASN A 495 -37.76 2.63 -20.06
C ASN A 495 -37.35 2.76 -21.54
N ASN A 496 -36.10 3.11 -21.84
CA ASN A 496 -35.69 3.53 -23.19
C ASN A 496 -34.38 2.90 -23.68
N TYR A 497 -33.92 1.82 -23.05
CA TYR A 497 -32.74 1.05 -23.48
C TYR A 497 -32.93 0.31 -24.81
N ASP A 498 -34.14 -0.16 -25.08
CA ASP A 498 -34.53 -0.98 -26.23
C ASP A 498 -34.23 -0.33 -27.60
N THR A 499 -34.30 0.99 -27.64
CA THR A 499 -34.16 1.81 -28.85
C THR A 499 -32.76 2.39 -29.02
N LEU A 500 -31.87 2.20 -28.04
CA LEU A 500 -30.50 2.70 -28.08
C LEU A 500 -29.59 1.76 -28.87
N THR A 501 -28.89 2.30 -29.86
CA THR A 501 -27.88 1.55 -30.62
C THR A 501 -26.48 2.02 -30.26
N LEU A 502 -25.61 1.09 -29.87
CA LEU A 502 -24.22 1.36 -29.50
C LEU A 502 -23.25 0.65 -30.44
N LYS A 503 -22.07 1.25 -30.62
CA LYS A 503 -20.95 0.61 -31.30
C LYS A 503 -20.30 -0.40 -30.36
N LEU A 504 -20.13 -1.62 -30.84
CA LEU A 504 -19.31 -2.61 -30.15
C LEU A 504 -17.83 -2.32 -30.46
N TYR A 505 -17.04 -2.18 -29.41
CA TYR A 505 -15.59 -2.04 -29.55
C TYR A 505 -14.94 -3.41 -29.33
N ASP A 506 -14.05 -3.78 -30.25
CA ASP A 506 -13.17 -4.92 -30.07
C ASP A 506 -11.99 -4.53 -29.17
N ASN A 507 -11.52 -5.45 -28.34
CA ASN A 507 -10.29 -5.33 -27.55
C ASN A 507 -10.28 -4.18 -26.51
N LEU A 508 -11.44 -3.72 -25.99
CA LEU A 508 -11.45 -2.80 -24.83
C LEU A 508 -10.85 -3.43 -23.57
N ASP A 509 -10.82 -4.77 -23.52
CA ASP A 509 -10.20 -5.59 -22.48
C ASP A 509 -8.69 -5.77 -22.67
N GLN A 510 -8.14 -5.38 -23.83
CA GLN A 510 -6.71 -5.44 -24.09
C GLN A 510 -6.08 -4.08 -23.81
N TYR A 511 -5.19 -4.07 -22.83
CA TYR A 511 -4.40 -2.91 -22.48
C TYR A 511 -2.91 -3.17 -22.74
N GLU A 512 -2.15 -2.08 -22.87
CA GLU A 512 -0.71 -2.16 -23.04
C GLU A 512 -0.06 -2.51 -21.70
N LYS A 513 0.55 -3.70 -21.61
CA LYS A 513 1.24 -4.11 -20.40
C LYS A 513 2.38 -3.15 -20.06
N TYR A 514 2.57 -2.95 -18.76
CA TYR A 514 3.61 -2.15 -18.18
C TYR A 514 4.96 -2.58 -18.75
N THR A 515 5.63 -1.61 -19.35
CA THR A 515 6.94 -1.79 -19.96
C THR A 515 7.87 -0.68 -19.50
N GLU A 516 8.89 -1.02 -18.71
CA GLU A 516 9.84 -0.03 -18.19
C GLU A 516 10.58 0.73 -19.31
N LYS A 517 11.05 -0.01 -20.32
CA LYS A 517 11.83 0.56 -21.44
C LYS A 517 11.00 0.49 -22.72
N PRO A 518 10.76 1.63 -23.41
CA PRO A 518 11.35 2.95 -23.19
C PRO A 518 10.54 3.90 -22.29
N ILE A 519 9.33 3.53 -21.87
CA ILE A 519 8.31 4.45 -21.33
C ILE A 519 8.76 5.12 -20.02
N GLU A 520 9.25 4.36 -19.05
CA GLU A 520 9.62 4.86 -17.72
C GLU A 520 11.12 5.20 -17.58
N SER A 521 11.90 5.08 -18.66
CA SER A 521 13.34 5.34 -18.62
C SER A 521 13.67 6.79 -18.22
N ALA A 522 12.83 7.75 -18.62
CA ALA A 522 12.95 9.16 -18.26
C ALA A 522 12.68 9.43 -16.77
N PHE A 523 11.99 8.50 -16.07
CA PHE A 523 11.72 8.58 -14.64
C PHE A 523 12.77 7.82 -13.82
N PHE A 524 13.09 6.57 -14.16
CA PHE A 524 14.04 5.77 -13.39
C PHE A 524 15.47 6.32 -13.46
N THR A 525 15.89 6.89 -14.60
CA THR A 525 17.24 7.44 -14.75
C THR A 525 17.55 8.56 -13.73
N PRO A 526 16.75 9.64 -13.62
CA PRO A 526 16.98 10.67 -12.62
C PRO A 526 16.73 10.15 -11.19
N LEU A 527 15.77 9.26 -10.97
CA LEU A 527 15.51 8.66 -9.66
C LEU A 527 16.72 7.91 -9.12
N VAL A 528 17.29 6.99 -9.91
CA VAL A 528 18.50 6.23 -9.54
C VAL A 528 19.68 7.16 -9.30
N ARG A 529 19.86 8.20 -10.13
CA ARG A 529 20.92 9.21 -9.91
C ARG A 529 20.73 9.96 -8.60
N SER A 530 19.50 10.31 -8.26
CA SER A 530 19.17 10.97 -7.00
C SER A 530 19.49 10.06 -5.80
N ILE A 531 19.07 8.80 -5.84
CA ILE A 531 19.37 7.78 -4.82
C ILE A 531 20.89 7.60 -4.64
N ILE A 532 21.64 7.48 -5.75
CA ILE A 532 23.10 7.34 -5.71
C ILE A 532 23.75 8.59 -5.09
N THR A 533 23.23 9.77 -5.42
CA THR A 533 23.75 11.05 -4.91
C THR A 533 23.48 11.17 -3.41
N GLU A 534 22.25 10.87 -2.98
CA GLU A 534 21.85 10.84 -1.56
C GLU A 534 22.72 9.87 -0.75
N TYR A 535 22.96 8.67 -1.30
CA TYR A 535 23.84 7.67 -0.69
C TYR A 535 25.28 8.18 -0.58
N ARG A 536 25.83 8.79 -1.64
CA ARG A 536 27.19 9.38 -1.64
C ARG A 536 27.32 10.54 -0.65
N THR A 537 26.32 11.40 -0.54
CA THR A 537 26.31 12.50 0.44
C THR A 537 26.23 11.98 1.87
N SER A 538 25.45 10.93 2.12
CA SER A 538 25.39 10.25 3.41
C SER A 538 26.75 9.65 3.80
N LEU A 539 27.45 9.01 2.86
CA LEU A 539 28.80 8.48 3.08
C LEU A 539 29.85 9.58 3.35
N ASN A 540 29.82 10.69 2.60
CA ASN A 540 30.74 11.81 2.81
C ASN A 540 30.52 12.50 4.17
N PHE A 541 29.25 12.64 4.61
CA PHE A 541 28.94 13.18 5.93
C PHE A 541 29.49 12.29 7.04
N LYS A 542 29.29 10.97 6.93
CA LYS A 542 29.88 9.98 7.86
C LYS A 542 31.40 10.06 7.92
N SER A 543 32.06 10.25 6.78
CA SER A 543 33.52 10.40 6.70
C SER A 543 34.02 11.68 7.40
N LEU A 544 33.37 12.83 7.17
CA LEU A 544 33.73 14.09 7.84
C LEU A 544 33.46 14.07 9.34
N GLU A 545 32.34 13.47 9.76
CA GLU A 545 31.95 13.35 11.15
C GLU A 545 32.89 12.40 11.91
N MET A 546 33.27 11.29 11.30
CA MET A 546 34.29 10.39 11.82
C MET A 546 35.66 11.08 11.94
N GLN A 547 36.05 11.92 10.96
CA GLN A 547 37.27 12.75 11.08
C GLN A 547 37.19 13.80 12.20
N ARG A 548 36.00 14.34 12.47
CA ARG A 548 35.76 15.31 13.54
C ARG A 548 35.86 14.65 14.91
N ILE A 549 35.24 13.49 15.07
CA ILE A 549 35.31 12.65 16.27
C ILE A 549 36.76 12.21 16.52
N MET A 550 37.49 11.74 15.49
CA MET A 550 38.91 11.40 15.61
C MET A 550 39.77 12.60 16.05
N LYS A 551 39.44 13.82 15.60
CA LYS A 551 40.10 15.04 16.05
C LYS A 551 39.79 15.37 17.52
N GLU A 552 38.56 15.20 17.97
CA GLU A 552 38.20 15.40 19.38
C GLU A 552 38.92 14.40 20.30
N PHE A 553 39.04 13.13 19.88
CA PHE A 553 39.82 12.14 20.63
C PHE A 553 41.33 12.40 20.60
N SER A 554 41.87 13.00 19.54
CA SER A 554 43.29 13.38 19.47
C SER A 554 43.68 14.57 20.35
N ILE A 555 42.70 15.30 20.91
CA ILE A 555 42.92 16.41 21.85
C ILE A 555 42.88 15.91 23.31
N ILE A 556 42.40 14.68 23.55
CA ILE A 556 42.27 14.05 24.88
C ILE A 556 43.46 13.13 25.22
N SER A 557 44.37 12.90 24.27
CA SER A 557 45.68 12.25 24.47
C SER A 557 46.80 13.29 24.56
#